data_AF-A0A958RA14-F1
#
_entry.id   AF-A0A958RA14-F1
#
_cell.length_a   1.000
_cell.length_b   1.000
_cell.length_c   1.000
_cell.angle_alpha   90.00
_cell.angle_beta   90.00
_cell.angle_gamma   90.00
#
_symmetry.space_group_name_H-M   'P 1'
#
loop_
_entity.id
_entity.type
_entity.pdbx_description
1 polymer ?
#
loop_
_entity_poly.entity_id
_entity_poly.type
_entity_poly.pdbx_seq_one_letter_code
_entity_poly.pdbx_strand_id
1 'polypeptide(L)'
;KNALAFAEIFHLLKPDVFIDTHVSNGADYQYALTHLFTQHNKLGGPLGGYVHSDIMPKLEAALSGKNWDITPYVNVFNRPPETGFSQFMDFPRYSTGYTALWNTLGLMVETHMLKPYKTRVEGTYELLKSMIEITENEGDRIKALRAASHEAFTAAATYPIQWETDTTKTSTLSFKGYESGYIPSEVTGALRLYYDRNKPLTKAVAYQDHYKPSVEVTVPAAYIVPQGWWPVVKRLKANHVEMKSLEKDSAMTVEVYKIASYQTISSPFEGHYLHYNTKVTAIEETVRFRKGDYIVATLQPGFRYIMETLEPGAPDSFFNWNFFDTVLQQKEGFSPYVFEDTAKKMLETDEVLRKTFETEKENDKAFSGDWFAQLNWLYQRSVHYEKAYLRYPIYRVSKAQ
;
A
#
# COMPACT_ATOMS: atom_id res chain seq x y z
N LYS A 1 16.00 5.76 -10.93
CA LYS A 1 16.57 5.03 -12.09
C LYS A 1 16.54 3.52 -11.83
N ASN A 2 17.03 3.05 -10.69
CA ASN A 2 17.02 1.63 -10.31
C ASN A 2 15.62 0.99 -10.36
N ALA A 3 14.59 1.62 -9.78
CA ALA A 3 13.22 1.10 -9.84
C ALA A 3 12.65 0.98 -11.27
N LEU A 4 13.07 1.83 -12.21
CA LEU A 4 12.65 1.72 -13.61
C LEU A 4 13.35 0.53 -14.30
N ALA A 5 14.65 0.36 -14.06
CA ALA A 5 15.39 -0.80 -14.58
C ALA A 5 14.86 -2.12 -13.99
N PHE A 6 14.49 -2.13 -12.71
CA PHE A 6 13.84 -3.26 -12.07
C PHE A 6 12.52 -3.61 -12.75
N ALA A 7 11.63 -2.63 -12.96
CA ALA A 7 10.36 -2.85 -13.64
C ALA A 7 10.57 -3.36 -15.08
N GLU A 8 11.52 -2.78 -15.82
CA GLU A 8 11.86 -3.21 -17.18
C GLU A 8 12.32 -4.67 -17.23
N ILE A 9 13.26 -5.07 -16.35
CA ILE A 9 13.73 -6.47 -16.26
C ILE A 9 12.60 -7.39 -15.82
N PHE A 10 11.80 -6.99 -14.84
CA PHE A 10 10.68 -7.79 -14.35
C PHE A 10 9.64 -8.06 -15.45
N HIS A 11 9.26 -7.03 -16.22
CA HIS A 11 8.30 -7.14 -17.33
C HIS A 11 8.86 -7.89 -18.54
N LEU A 12 10.18 -7.89 -18.72
CA LEU A 12 10.86 -8.71 -19.71
C LEU A 12 10.81 -10.20 -19.33
N LEU A 13 11.12 -10.53 -18.07
CA LEU A 13 11.24 -11.92 -17.62
C LEU A 13 9.90 -12.56 -17.24
N LYS A 14 8.95 -11.77 -16.72
CA LYS A 14 7.66 -12.21 -16.18
C LYS A 14 7.77 -13.43 -15.24
N PRO A 15 8.64 -13.38 -14.22
CA PRO A 15 9.00 -14.55 -13.43
C PRO A 15 7.82 -15.11 -12.63
N ASP A 16 7.79 -16.44 -12.46
CA ASP A 16 6.87 -17.13 -11.57
C ASP A 16 7.23 -16.97 -10.10
N VAL A 17 8.54 -16.91 -9.83
CA VAL A 17 9.13 -16.73 -8.50
C VAL A 17 10.19 -15.64 -8.56
N PHE A 18 10.16 -14.73 -7.59
CA PHE A 18 11.12 -13.65 -7.44
C PHE A 18 11.75 -13.75 -6.04
N ILE A 19 13.09 -13.78 -6.00
CA ILE A 19 13.85 -13.83 -4.74
C ILE A 19 14.74 -12.60 -4.64
N ASP A 20 14.62 -11.89 -3.53
CA ASP A 20 15.44 -10.73 -3.18
C ASP A 20 16.33 -11.05 -1.98
N THR A 21 17.59 -10.62 -1.97
CA THR A 21 18.55 -10.98 -0.91
C THR A 21 19.03 -9.74 -0.16
N HIS A 22 18.86 -9.76 1.16
CA HIS A 22 19.10 -8.63 2.05
C HIS A 22 19.90 -9.01 3.29
N VAL A 23 20.31 -7.98 4.03
CA VAL A 23 20.97 -8.10 5.34
C VAL A 23 20.34 -7.10 6.31
N SER A 24 19.84 -7.59 7.45
CA SER A 24 19.20 -6.79 8.49
C SER A 24 20.07 -6.57 9.73
N ASN A 25 19.74 -5.51 10.48
CA ASN A 25 20.43 -5.02 11.67
C ASN A 25 19.57 -5.02 12.95
N GLY A 26 18.46 -5.77 12.95
CA GLY A 26 17.49 -5.83 14.04
C GLY A 26 17.96 -6.56 15.33
N ALA A 27 17.01 -7.20 16.01
CA ALA A 27 17.24 -7.96 17.24
C ALA A 27 18.26 -9.09 17.07
N ASP A 28 19.12 -9.35 18.07
CA ASP A 28 20.07 -10.46 18.02
C ASP A 28 19.40 -11.77 18.46
N TYR A 29 19.38 -12.75 17.56
CA TYR A 29 18.81 -14.08 17.74
C TYR A 29 19.73 -15.14 17.13
N GLN A 30 19.50 -16.43 17.36
CA GLN A 30 20.46 -17.47 16.95
C GLN A 30 20.51 -17.68 15.42
N TYR A 31 19.40 -17.46 14.72
CA TYR A 31 19.28 -17.68 13.28
C TYR A 31 20.27 -16.85 12.44
N ALA A 32 20.84 -17.49 11.41
CA ALA A 32 21.58 -16.80 10.35
C ALA A 32 20.71 -16.43 9.15
N LEU A 33 19.62 -17.17 8.96
CA LEU A 33 18.64 -16.98 7.89
C LEU A 33 17.29 -16.62 8.48
N THR A 34 16.67 -15.61 7.87
CA THR A 34 15.24 -15.35 8.02
C THR A 34 14.61 -15.20 6.64
N HIS A 35 13.31 -15.47 6.55
CA HIS A 35 12.56 -15.31 5.32
C HIS A 35 11.42 -14.31 5.50
N LEU A 36 11.12 -13.58 4.44
CA LEU A 36 9.88 -12.83 4.29
C LEU A 36 9.26 -13.22 2.95
N PHE A 37 8.41 -14.24 2.98
CA PHE A 37 7.48 -14.47 1.88
C PHE A 37 6.49 -13.32 1.78
N THR A 38 6.05 -13.02 0.57
CA THR A 38 4.95 -12.06 0.36
C THR A 38 3.73 -12.45 1.18
N GLN A 39 3.04 -11.45 1.74
CA GLN A 39 1.98 -11.71 2.70
C GLN A 39 0.85 -12.52 2.04
N HIS A 40 0.57 -13.70 2.59
CA HIS A 40 -0.22 -14.72 1.92
C HIS A 40 -1.72 -14.36 1.77
N ASN A 41 -2.30 -13.62 2.72
CA ASN A 41 -3.68 -13.14 2.61
C ASN A 41 -3.81 -12.05 1.53
N LYS A 42 -2.81 -11.15 1.43
CA LYS A 42 -2.72 -10.14 0.36
C LYS A 42 -2.45 -10.77 -1.00
N LEU A 43 -1.55 -11.75 -1.09
CA LEU A 43 -1.34 -12.49 -2.35
C LEU A 43 -2.64 -13.14 -2.81
N GLY A 44 -3.40 -13.68 -1.85
CA GLY A 44 -4.81 -14.02 -1.98
C GLY A 44 -5.08 -15.31 -2.74
N GLY A 45 -6.31 -15.81 -2.58
CA GLY A 45 -6.81 -16.99 -3.27
C GLY A 45 -5.97 -18.26 -3.03
N PRO A 46 -6.06 -19.23 -3.95
CA PRO A 46 -5.31 -20.49 -3.87
C PRO A 46 -3.80 -20.30 -3.85
N LEU A 47 -3.27 -19.28 -4.56
CA LEU A 47 -1.83 -19.01 -4.58
C LEU A 47 -1.31 -18.56 -3.20
N GLY A 48 -2.02 -17.66 -2.53
CA GLY A 48 -1.69 -17.25 -1.16
C GLY A 48 -1.66 -18.42 -0.19
N GLY A 49 -2.71 -19.25 -0.20
CA GLY A 49 -2.77 -20.47 0.61
C GLY A 49 -1.61 -21.42 0.33
N TYR A 50 -1.27 -21.63 -0.96
CA TYR A 50 -0.16 -22.48 -1.37
C TYR A 50 1.21 -21.97 -0.91
N VAL A 51 1.45 -20.66 -0.94
CA VAL A 51 2.70 -20.08 -0.42
C VAL A 51 2.85 -20.38 1.08
N HIS A 52 1.79 -20.18 1.85
CA HIS A 52 1.82 -20.34 3.31
C HIS A 52 1.83 -21.81 3.76
N SER A 53 1.02 -22.66 3.14
CA SER A 53 0.81 -24.05 3.60
C SER A 53 1.70 -25.09 2.91
N ASP A 54 2.27 -24.78 1.73
CA ASP A 54 3.13 -25.71 1.00
C ASP A 54 4.56 -25.17 0.83
N ILE A 55 4.75 -24.05 0.13
CA ILE A 55 6.10 -23.58 -0.27
C ILE A 55 6.96 -23.23 0.94
N MET A 56 6.42 -22.45 1.88
CA MET A 56 7.15 -22.03 3.08
C MET A 56 7.57 -23.24 3.94
N PRO A 57 6.67 -24.17 4.34
CA PRO A 57 7.07 -25.39 5.06
C PRO A 57 8.06 -26.28 4.29
N LYS A 58 7.93 -26.40 2.96
CA LYS A 58 8.87 -27.15 2.12
C LYS A 58 10.28 -26.56 2.18
N LEU A 59 10.40 -25.23 2.11
CA LEU A 59 11.68 -24.55 2.23
C LEU A 59 12.29 -24.75 3.62
N GLU A 60 11.50 -24.56 4.67
CA GLU A 60 11.95 -24.74 6.05
C GLU A 60 12.42 -26.18 6.31
N ALA A 61 11.69 -27.18 5.82
CA ALA A 61 12.08 -28.59 5.92
C ALA A 61 13.36 -28.91 5.12
N ALA A 62 13.48 -28.39 3.90
CA ALA A 62 14.65 -28.59 3.06
C ALA A 62 15.92 -28.01 3.69
N LEU A 63 15.82 -26.82 4.29
CA LEU A 63 16.92 -26.19 5.03
C LEU A 63 17.24 -26.90 6.32
N SER A 64 16.23 -27.30 7.09
CA SER A 64 16.41 -28.07 8.33
C SER A 64 17.17 -29.38 8.07
N GLY A 65 16.83 -30.10 7.00
CA GLY A 65 17.55 -31.31 6.58
C GLY A 65 19.01 -31.08 6.18
N LYS A 66 19.39 -29.83 5.88
CA LYS A 66 20.76 -29.38 5.58
C LYS A 66 21.42 -28.69 6.78
N ASN A 67 20.84 -28.81 7.99
CA ASN A 67 21.28 -28.17 9.23
C ASN A 67 21.28 -26.62 9.18
N TRP A 68 20.39 -26.03 8.40
CA TRP A 68 20.15 -24.59 8.38
C TRP A 68 18.84 -24.25 9.09
N ASP A 69 18.97 -23.64 10.27
CA ASP A 69 17.83 -23.05 10.96
C ASP A 69 17.37 -21.77 10.26
N ILE A 70 16.05 -21.64 10.09
CA ILE A 70 15.41 -20.46 9.51
C ILE A 70 14.15 -20.11 10.32
N THR A 71 13.79 -18.83 10.32
CA THR A 71 12.56 -18.32 10.95
C THR A 71 11.99 -17.18 10.11
N PRO A 72 10.70 -16.82 10.24
CA PRO A 72 10.18 -15.62 9.59
C PRO A 72 10.94 -14.35 10.01
N TYR A 73 10.97 -13.35 9.13
CA TYR A 73 11.66 -12.08 9.34
C TYR A 73 11.19 -11.41 10.64
N VAL A 74 12.16 -11.10 11.49
CA VAL A 74 11.91 -10.61 12.86
C VAL A 74 11.73 -9.10 12.83
N ASN A 75 10.48 -8.68 12.63
CA ASN A 75 10.09 -7.27 12.54
C ASN A 75 9.85 -6.64 13.92
N VAL A 76 10.92 -6.43 14.71
CA VAL A 76 10.86 -5.73 16.01
C VAL A 76 11.88 -4.60 16.08
N PHE A 77 11.50 -3.52 16.76
CA PHE A 77 12.38 -2.37 17.00
C PHE A 77 12.49 -2.08 18.49
N ASN A 78 13.73 -2.06 18.99
CA ASN A 78 14.07 -1.77 20.39
C ASN A 78 13.22 -2.51 21.44
N ARG A 79 12.85 -3.76 21.14
CA ARG A 79 12.18 -4.66 22.07
C ARG A 79 12.57 -6.12 21.80
N PRO A 80 12.52 -7.01 22.80
CA PRO A 80 12.81 -8.43 22.61
C PRO A 80 11.76 -9.14 21.72
N PRO A 81 12.18 -9.97 20.74
CA PRO A 81 11.27 -10.79 19.93
C PRO A 81 10.41 -11.75 20.77
N GLU A 82 10.88 -12.14 21.97
CA GLU A 82 10.22 -13.07 22.88
C GLU A 82 8.88 -12.57 23.42
N THR A 83 8.53 -11.30 23.15
CA THR A 83 7.25 -10.66 23.47
C THR A 83 6.19 -10.84 22.37
N GLY A 84 6.57 -11.42 21.23
CA GLY A 84 5.71 -11.59 20.06
C GLY A 84 5.90 -10.49 19.01
N PHE A 85 5.64 -10.85 17.76
CA PHE A 85 5.75 -9.94 16.61
C PHE A 85 4.82 -10.37 15.47
N SER A 86 4.62 -9.49 14.50
CA SER A 86 3.83 -9.78 13.31
C SER A 86 4.71 -10.00 12.09
N GLN A 87 4.19 -10.69 11.07
CA GLN A 87 4.78 -10.67 9.74
C GLN A 87 4.90 -9.21 9.26
N PHE A 88 5.94 -8.91 8.50
CA PHE A 88 6.05 -7.61 7.86
C PHE A 88 5.06 -7.53 6.69
N MET A 89 4.26 -6.46 6.60
CA MET A 89 3.38 -6.24 5.45
C MET A 89 4.19 -5.66 4.30
N ASP A 90 4.46 -6.48 3.29
CA ASP A 90 5.18 -6.08 2.09
C ASP A 90 4.27 -5.31 1.13
N PHE A 91 4.09 -4.02 1.42
CA PHE A 91 3.39 -3.09 0.55
C PHE A 91 4.06 -2.98 -0.84
N PRO A 92 3.31 -2.60 -1.90
CA PRO A 92 3.82 -2.47 -3.27
C PRO A 92 5.14 -1.72 -3.48
N ARG A 93 5.55 -0.83 -2.57
CA ARG A 93 6.86 -0.16 -2.63
C ARG A 93 8.06 -1.11 -2.47
N TYR A 94 7.87 -2.24 -1.81
CA TYR A 94 8.91 -3.26 -1.61
C TYR A 94 8.91 -4.25 -2.78
N SER A 95 10.07 -4.83 -3.09
CA SER A 95 10.25 -5.71 -4.26
C SER A 95 9.27 -6.90 -4.25
N THR A 96 9.15 -7.65 -3.14
CA THR A 96 8.18 -8.75 -3.01
C THR A 96 6.74 -8.25 -3.14
N GLY A 97 6.43 -7.13 -2.48
CA GLY A 97 5.12 -6.50 -2.53
C GLY A 97 4.71 -6.03 -3.93
N TYR A 98 5.67 -5.53 -4.71
CA TYR A 98 5.51 -5.19 -6.13
C TYR A 98 5.28 -6.44 -6.97
N THR A 99 6.10 -7.48 -6.80
CA THR A 99 5.96 -8.72 -7.58
C THR A 99 4.61 -9.42 -7.34
N ALA A 100 4.06 -9.29 -6.12
CA ALA A 100 2.73 -9.79 -5.79
C ALA A 100 1.61 -9.10 -6.58
N LEU A 101 1.79 -7.86 -7.05
CA LEU A 101 0.84 -7.20 -7.96
C LEU A 101 0.66 -7.94 -9.28
N TRP A 102 1.64 -8.76 -9.66
CA TRP A 102 1.64 -9.57 -10.87
C TRP A 102 1.45 -11.06 -10.55
N ASN A 103 0.93 -11.34 -9.34
CA ASN A 103 0.77 -12.67 -8.77
C ASN A 103 2.06 -13.50 -8.82
N THR A 104 3.24 -12.88 -8.83
CA THR A 104 4.52 -13.59 -8.72
C THR A 104 4.78 -13.91 -7.26
N LEU A 105 5.29 -15.11 -6.97
CA LEU A 105 5.68 -15.49 -5.62
C LEU A 105 6.94 -14.71 -5.23
N GLY A 106 6.79 -13.73 -4.33
CA GLY A 106 7.91 -12.98 -3.76
C GLY A 106 8.46 -13.63 -2.50
N LEU A 107 9.78 -13.76 -2.43
CA LEU A 107 10.53 -14.14 -1.24
C LEU A 107 11.69 -13.17 -1.03
N MET A 108 11.78 -12.59 0.16
CA MET A 108 12.96 -11.85 0.59
C MET A 108 13.74 -12.70 1.59
N VAL A 109 15.01 -12.95 1.28
CA VAL A 109 15.97 -13.59 2.18
C VAL A 109 16.62 -12.50 3.00
N GLU A 110 16.56 -12.63 4.32
CA GLU A 110 17.17 -11.68 5.24
C GLU A 110 18.18 -12.40 6.12
N THR A 111 19.46 -12.10 5.89
CA THR A 111 20.54 -12.54 6.79
C THR A 111 20.82 -11.49 7.85
N HIS A 112 21.40 -11.87 8.98
CA HIS A 112 21.59 -10.92 10.08
C HIS A 112 23.03 -10.43 10.19
N MET A 113 23.27 -9.12 10.11
CA MET A 113 24.62 -8.51 10.15
C MET A 113 25.50 -8.91 11.33
N LEU A 114 24.91 -9.35 12.46
CA LEU A 114 25.62 -9.80 13.65
C LEU A 114 26.22 -11.21 13.50
N LYS A 115 25.93 -11.91 12.39
CA LYS A 115 26.44 -13.25 12.09
C LYS A 115 27.67 -13.19 11.18
N PRO A 116 28.61 -14.16 11.33
CA PRO A 116 29.81 -14.21 10.51
C PRO A 116 29.48 -14.15 9.02
N TYR A 117 30.25 -13.36 8.26
CA TYR A 117 30.01 -13.17 6.82
C TYR A 117 29.94 -14.49 6.05
N LYS A 118 30.86 -15.42 6.33
CA LYS A 118 30.88 -16.76 5.72
C LYS A 118 29.54 -17.49 5.92
N THR A 119 29.04 -17.53 7.16
CA THR A 119 27.75 -18.18 7.48
C THR A 119 26.58 -17.53 6.74
N ARG A 120 26.57 -16.20 6.57
CA ARG A 120 25.51 -15.51 5.83
C ARG A 120 25.54 -15.86 4.34
N VAL A 121 26.73 -15.92 3.75
CA VAL A 121 26.91 -16.29 2.33
C VAL A 121 26.49 -17.75 2.10
N GLU A 122 26.98 -18.68 2.92
CA GLU A 122 26.65 -20.10 2.82
C GLU A 122 25.15 -20.35 3.04
N GLY A 123 24.55 -19.69 4.04
CA GLY A 123 23.11 -19.82 4.29
C GLY A 123 22.27 -19.28 3.12
N THR A 124 22.63 -18.12 2.57
CA THR A 124 21.92 -17.54 1.41
C THR A 124 22.05 -18.47 0.20
N TYR A 125 23.24 -19.01 -0.04
CA TYR A 125 23.49 -19.95 -1.13
C TYR A 125 22.65 -21.23 -1.01
N GLU A 126 22.62 -21.85 0.16
CA GLU A 126 21.83 -23.06 0.39
C GLU A 126 20.32 -22.81 0.31
N LEU A 127 19.85 -21.63 0.75
CA LEU A 127 18.46 -21.23 0.58
C LEU A 127 18.10 -21.08 -0.89
N LEU A 128 18.90 -20.33 -1.67
CA LEU A 128 18.65 -20.16 -3.10
C LEU A 128 18.64 -21.49 -3.84
N LYS A 129 19.60 -22.38 -3.55
CA LYS A 129 19.64 -23.72 -4.13
C LYS A 129 18.39 -24.54 -3.77
N SER A 130 17.97 -24.51 -2.51
CA SER A 130 16.77 -25.23 -2.06
C SER A 130 15.49 -24.68 -2.70
N MET A 131 15.39 -23.36 -2.86
CA MET A 131 14.27 -22.75 -3.57
C MET A 131 14.28 -23.13 -5.06
N ILE A 132 15.44 -23.16 -5.72
CA ILE A 132 15.54 -23.63 -7.11
C ILE A 132 15.02 -25.06 -7.23
N GLU A 133 15.46 -25.97 -6.34
CA GLU A 133 14.99 -27.36 -6.28
C GLU A 133 13.46 -27.46 -6.09
N ILE A 134 12.88 -26.63 -5.20
CA ILE A 134 11.44 -26.58 -4.97
C ILE A 134 10.71 -26.06 -6.22
N THR A 135 11.21 -24.98 -6.84
CA THR A 135 10.56 -24.36 -8.00
C THR A 135 10.64 -25.21 -9.26
N GLU A 136 11.71 -25.99 -9.43
CA GLU A 136 11.83 -26.95 -10.52
C GLU A 136 10.74 -28.04 -10.41
N ASN A 137 10.52 -28.54 -9.19
CA ASN A 137 9.52 -29.59 -8.95
C ASN A 137 8.07 -29.06 -8.99
N GLU A 138 7.84 -27.81 -8.58
CA GLU A 138 6.50 -27.24 -8.41
C GLU A 138 6.11 -26.23 -9.50
N GLY A 139 6.97 -26.03 -10.51
CA GLY A 139 6.84 -24.94 -11.49
C GLY A 139 5.49 -24.89 -12.20
N ASP A 140 4.96 -26.04 -12.64
CA ASP A 140 3.66 -26.11 -13.31
C ASP A 140 2.51 -25.75 -12.37
N ARG A 141 2.57 -26.19 -11.11
CA ARG A 141 1.56 -25.85 -10.09
C ARG A 141 1.61 -24.36 -9.76
N ILE A 142 2.81 -23.78 -9.64
CA ILE A 142 2.97 -22.33 -9.44
C ILE A 142 2.32 -21.57 -10.60
N LYS A 143 2.68 -21.88 -11.86
CA LYS A 143 2.11 -21.23 -13.05
C LYS A 143 0.59 -21.30 -13.09
N ALA A 144 0.02 -22.48 -12.83
CA ALA A 144 -1.43 -22.68 -12.81
C ALA A 144 -2.11 -21.83 -11.72
N LEU A 145 -1.55 -21.79 -10.51
CA LEU A 145 -2.09 -21.00 -9.40
C LEU A 145 -1.97 -19.49 -9.65
N ARG A 146 -0.88 -19.03 -10.29
CA ARG A 146 -0.72 -17.62 -10.69
C ARG A 146 -1.79 -17.18 -11.67
N ALA A 147 -2.07 -17.99 -12.70
CA ALA A 147 -3.12 -17.72 -13.68
C ALA A 147 -4.50 -17.68 -13.01
N ALA A 148 -4.82 -18.70 -12.20
CA ALA A 148 -6.09 -18.76 -11.47
C ALA A 148 -6.30 -17.57 -10.51
N SER A 149 -5.24 -17.14 -9.80
CA SER A 149 -5.32 -15.94 -8.95
C SER A 149 -5.55 -14.67 -9.75
N HIS A 150 -4.92 -14.53 -10.93
CA HIS A 150 -5.17 -13.38 -11.81
C HIS A 150 -6.64 -13.32 -12.25
N GLU A 151 -7.18 -14.43 -12.73
CA GLU A 151 -8.58 -14.54 -13.13
C GLU A 151 -9.53 -14.19 -11.96
N ALA A 152 -9.29 -14.75 -10.78
CA ALA A 152 -10.10 -14.48 -9.59
C ALA A 152 -10.13 -13.00 -9.20
N PHE A 153 -8.99 -12.31 -9.23
CA PHE A 153 -8.93 -10.87 -8.93
C PHE A 153 -9.66 -10.03 -9.98
N THR A 154 -9.50 -10.36 -11.27
CA THR A 154 -10.17 -9.61 -12.34
C THR A 154 -11.69 -9.82 -12.37
N ALA A 155 -12.18 -10.96 -11.89
CA ALA A 155 -13.60 -11.27 -11.78
C ALA A 155 -14.26 -10.63 -10.54
N ALA A 156 -13.47 -10.19 -9.56
CA ALA A 156 -14.00 -9.66 -8.30
C ALA A 156 -14.77 -8.33 -8.49
N ALA A 157 -15.84 -8.18 -7.70
CA ALA A 157 -16.61 -6.93 -7.65
C ALA A 157 -15.88 -5.86 -6.81
N THR A 158 -15.18 -6.28 -5.76
CA THR A 158 -14.38 -5.43 -4.87
C THR A 158 -12.91 -5.82 -4.90
N TYR A 159 -12.04 -4.88 -4.52
CA TYR A 159 -10.62 -5.11 -4.36
C TYR A 159 -10.14 -4.53 -3.02
N PRO A 160 -9.41 -5.29 -2.19
CA PRO A 160 -8.84 -4.81 -0.94
C PRO A 160 -7.63 -3.91 -1.20
N ILE A 161 -7.70 -2.66 -0.74
CA ILE A 161 -6.61 -1.68 -0.87
C ILE A 161 -5.86 -1.44 0.43
N GLN A 162 -6.40 -1.87 1.58
CA GLN A 162 -5.73 -1.80 2.88
C GLN A 162 -5.93 -3.10 3.65
N TRP A 163 -4.95 -3.41 4.48
CA TRP A 163 -4.86 -4.65 5.24
C TRP A 163 -4.47 -4.33 6.67
N GLU A 164 -5.04 -5.07 7.61
CA GLU A 164 -4.68 -5.02 9.02
C GLU A 164 -4.45 -6.43 9.57
N THR A 165 -3.64 -6.53 10.62
CA THR A 165 -3.39 -7.80 11.30
C THR A 165 -4.70 -8.35 11.86
N ASP A 166 -5.00 -9.61 11.56
CA ASP A 166 -6.14 -10.31 12.14
C ASP A 166 -5.78 -10.84 13.53
N THR A 167 -6.13 -10.07 14.56
CA THR A 167 -5.84 -10.42 15.96
C THR A 167 -6.60 -11.64 16.48
N THR A 168 -7.55 -12.19 15.70
CA THR A 168 -8.28 -13.41 16.06
C THR A 168 -7.53 -14.68 15.69
N LYS A 169 -6.47 -14.57 14.88
CA LYS A 169 -5.61 -15.68 14.44
C LYS A 169 -4.17 -15.42 14.88
N THR A 170 -3.49 -16.45 15.35
CA THR A 170 -2.09 -16.35 15.78
C THR A 170 -1.41 -17.69 15.59
N SER A 171 -0.20 -17.65 15.05
CA SER A 171 0.71 -18.78 14.94
C SER A 171 1.67 -18.77 16.14
N THR A 172 2.25 -19.93 16.47
CA THR A 172 3.29 -20.03 17.50
C THR A 172 4.59 -20.45 16.86
N LEU A 173 5.64 -19.64 17.00
CA LEU A 173 6.99 -19.98 16.59
C LEU A 173 7.77 -20.62 17.74
N SER A 174 8.53 -21.67 17.44
CA SER A 174 9.59 -22.14 18.33
C SER A 174 10.85 -21.31 18.09
N PHE A 175 10.89 -20.11 18.68
CA PHE A 175 11.87 -19.08 18.38
C PHE A 175 13.19 -19.28 19.15
N LYS A 176 14.31 -19.37 18.43
CA LYS A 176 15.68 -19.49 18.96
C LYS A 176 16.31 -18.11 19.16
N GLY A 177 16.16 -17.57 20.37
CA GLY A 177 16.68 -16.27 20.80
C GLY A 177 17.85 -16.36 21.77
N TYR A 178 18.17 -15.24 22.41
CA TYR A 178 19.10 -15.14 23.54
C TYR A 178 18.37 -14.51 24.72
N GLU A 179 18.77 -14.80 25.96
CA GLU A 179 18.24 -14.04 27.10
C GLU A 179 18.46 -12.55 26.88
N SER A 180 17.39 -11.75 27.02
CA SER A 180 17.42 -10.33 26.77
C SER A 180 17.02 -9.54 28.01
N GLY A 181 17.45 -8.29 28.08
CA GLY A 181 17.14 -7.40 29.19
C GLY A 181 17.51 -5.96 28.89
N TYR A 182 17.33 -5.11 29.88
CA TYR A 182 17.72 -3.71 29.79
C TYR A 182 18.82 -3.42 30.81
N ILE A 183 19.90 -2.81 30.34
CA ILE A 183 21.03 -2.38 31.17
C ILE A 183 21.28 -0.88 30.95
N PRO A 184 21.85 -0.16 31.93
CA PRO A 184 22.23 1.23 31.73
C PRO A 184 23.20 1.39 30.55
N SER A 185 22.93 2.36 29.70
CA SER A 185 23.82 2.81 28.63
C SER A 185 24.98 3.58 29.24
N GLU A 186 26.21 3.16 28.98
CA GLU A 186 27.41 3.89 29.44
C GLU A 186 27.57 5.25 28.76
N VAL A 187 26.89 5.47 27.62
CA VAL A 187 26.98 6.73 26.85
C VAL A 187 25.92 7.73 27.29
N THR A 188 24.71 7.28 27.61
CA THR A 188 23.53 8.14 27.82
C THR A 188 22.91 8.02 29.20
N GLY A 189 23.30 7.02 30.01
CA GLY A 189 22.66 6.69 31.29
C GLY A 189 21.26 6.07 31.17
N ALA A 190 20.60 6.17 30.01
CA ALA A 190 19.30 5.56 29.75
C ALA A 190 19.39 4.03 29.66
N LEU A 191 18.29 3.32 29.88
CA LEU A 191 18.22 1.88 29.67
C LEU A 191 18.36 1.54 28.17
N ARG A 192 19.23 0.59 27.85
CA ARG A 192 19.39 0.02 26.50
C ARG A 192 19.12 -1.47 26.51
N LEU A 193 18.55 -1.95 25.42
CA LEU A 193 18.35 -3.38 25.19
C LEU A 193 19.71 -4.10 25.05
N TYR A 194 19.79 -5.30 25.59
CA TYR A 194 20.94 -6.20 25.49
C TYR A 194 20.46 -7.64 25.29
N TYR A 195 21.31 -8.44 24.64
CA TYR A 195 21.12 -9.88 24.40
C TYR A 195 22.37 -10.64 24.86
N ASP A 196 22.18 -11.61 25.75
CA ASP A 196 23.27 -12.45 26.26
C ASP A 196 23.55 -13.65 25.36
N ARG A 197 24.57 -13.51 24.50
CA ARG A 197 24.98 -14.55 23.56
C ARG A 197 25.43 -15.85 24.24
N ASN A 198 25.77 -15.81 25.54
CA ASN A 198 26.16 -17.01 26.30
C ASN A 198 24.95 -17.78 26.85
N LYS A 199 23.73 -17.25 26.69
CA LYS A 199 22.49 -17.85 27.18
C LYS A 199 21.47 -18.00 26.05
N PRO A 200 21.71 -18.94 25.11
CA PRO A 200 20.73 -19.25 24.07
C PRO A 200 19.47 -19.81 24.71
N LEU A 201 18.32 -19.42 24.16
CA LEU A 201 17.02 -19.94 24.57
C LEU A 201 16.19 -20.33 23.36
N THR A 202 15.26 -21.27 23.55
CA THR A 202 14.18 -21.55 22.61
C THR A 202 12.87 -21.32 23.33
N LYS A 203 12.00 -20.48 22.78
CA LYS A 203 10.74 -20.11 23.41
C LYS A 203 9.58 -20.13 22.42
N ALA A 204 8.42 -20.55 22.89
CA ALA A 204 7.17 -20.36 22.17
C ALA A 204 6.86 -18.85 22.10
N VAL A 205 6.82 -18.30 20.88
CA VAL A 205 6.57 -16.88 20.63
C VAL A 205 5.33 -16.73 19.76
N ALA A 206 4.42 -15.86 20.18
CA ALA A 206 3.24 -15.51 19.40
C ALA A 206 3.67 -14.77 18.11
N TYR A 207 3.19 -15.25 16.97
CA TYR A 207 3.48 -14.69 15.66
C TYR A 207 2.19 -14.40 14.91
N GLN A 208 2.00 -13.13 14.56
CA GLN A 208 0.81 -12.66 13.85
C GLN A 208 1.09 -12.57 12.35
N ASP A 209 0.80 -13.64 11.62
CA ASP A 209 1.00 -13.78 10.17
C ASP A 209 -0.28 -13.67 9.35
N HIS A 210 -1.44 -13.61 10.00
CA HIS A 210 -2.73 -13.47 9.34
C HIS A 210 -3.17 -12.02 9.25
N TYR A 211 -3.66 -11.64 8.07
CA TYR A 211 -4.17 -10.32 7.75
C TYR A 211 -5.55 -10.40 7.12
N LYS A 212 -6.35 -9.38 7.35
CA LYS A 212 -7.67 -9.21 6.75
C LYS A 212 -7.78 -7.84 6.07
N PRO A 213 -8.61 -7.70 5.02
CA PRO A 213 -8.91 -6.40 4.45
C PRO A 213 -9.50 -5.46 5.51
N SER A 214 -8.98 -4.24 5.60
CA SER A 214 -9.56 -3.16 6.42
C SER A 214 -10.31 -2.14 5.57
N VAL A 215 -9.94 -1.99 4.29
CA VAL A 215 -10.64 -1.16 3.31
C VAL A 215 -10.69 -1.88 1.97
N GLU A 216 -11.87 -1.91 1.38
CA GLU A 216 -12.13 -2.40 0.03
C GLU A 216 -12.76 -1.30 -0.82
N VAL A 217 -12.51 -1.35 -2.13
CA VAL A 217 -13.15 -0.48 -3.12
C VAL A 217 -13.87 -1.32 -4.17
N THR A 218 -14.95 -0.79 -4.73
CA THR A 218 -15.57 -1.40 -5.91
C THR A 218 -14.61 -1.28 -7.09
N VAL A 219 -14.47 -2.33 -7.89
CA VAL A 219 -13.62 -2.37 -9.07
C VAL A 219 -14.33 -1.62 -10.22
N PRO A 220 -13.80 -0.48 -10.70
CA PRO A 220 -14.38 0.22 -11.86
C PRO A 220 -14.11 -0.56 -13.15
N ALA A 221 -14.83 -0.25 -14.23
CA ALA A 221 -14.54 -0.80 -15.56
C ALA A 221 -13.23 -0.23 -16.13
N ALA A 222 -12.97 1.05 -15.86
CA ALA A 222 -11.77 1.74 -16.30
C ALA A 222 -11.48 2.96 -15.43
N TYR A 223 -10.26 3.49 -15.57
CA TYR A 223 -9.91 4.82 -15.12
C TYR A 223 -9.69 5.75 -16.31
N ILE A 224 -9.93 7.05 -16.12
CA ILE A 224 -9.49 8.08 -17.06
C ILE A 224 -8.37 8.87 -16.39
N VAL A 225 -7.21 8.87 -17.04
CA VAL A 225 -5.98 9.54 -16.61
C VAL A 225 -5.72 10.71 -17.55
N PRO A 226 -5.90 11.97 -17.11
CA PRO A 226 -5.59 13.13 -17.93
C PRO A 226 -4.11 13.17 -18.31
N GLN A 227 -3.81 13.49 -19.57
CA GLN A 227 -2.42 13.49 -20.09
C GLN A 227 -1.51 14.50 -19.37
N GLY A 228 -2.09 15.52 -18.74
CA GLY A 228 -1.38 16.52 -17.93
C GLY A 228 -0.64 15.91 -16.73
N TRP A 229 -1.09 14.75 -16.23
CA TRP A 229 -0.41 13.98 -15.19
C TRP A 229 0.66 13.07 -15.80
N TRP A 230 1.54 13.66 -16.61
CA TRP A 230 2.61 12.95 -17.31
C TRP A 230 3.52 12.12 -16.39
N PRO A 231 3.79 12.47 -15.11
CA PRO A 231 4.57 11.60 -14.23
C PRO A 231 3.84 10.27 -13.96
N VAL A 232 2.52 10.32 -13.76
CA VAL A 232 1.66 9.13 -13.57
C VAL A 232 1.61 8.31 -14.84
N VAL A 233 1.36 8.94 -15.99
CA VAL A 233 1.38 8.27 -17.31
C VAL A 233 2.72 7.56 -17.55
N LYS A 234 3.85 8.18 -17.18
CA LYS A 234 5.18 7.58 -17.29
C LYS A 234 5.34 6.34 -16.41
N ARG A 235 4.77 6.34 -15.19
CA ARG A 235 4.80 5.18 -14.28
C ARG A 235 3.93 4.04 -14.81
N LEU A 236 2.74 4.34 -15.32
CA LEU A 236 1.86 3.37 -15.95
C LEU A 236 2.55 2.70 -17.15
N LYS A 237 3.17 3.49 -18.05
CA LYS A 237 3.95 2.96 -19.19
C LYS A 237 5.12 2.07 -18.75
N ALA A 238 5.89 2.51 -17.75
CA ALA A 238 7.02 1.74 -17.23
C ALA A 238 6.61 0.38 -16.63
N ASN A 239 5.33 0.22 -16.29
CA ASN A 239 4.76 -1.00 -15.75
C ASN A 239 3.88 -1.74 -16.77
N HIS A 240 4.02 -1.42 -18.07
CA HIS A 240 3.31 -2.08 -19.15
C HIS A 240 1.79 -2.05 -18.99
N VAL A 241 1.26 -1.01 -18.32
CA VAL A 241 -0.18 -0.77 -18.26
C VAL A 241 -0.66 -0.32 -19.64
N GLU A 242 -1.63 -1.04 -20.17
CA GLU A 242 -2.31 -0.75 -21.42
C GLU A 242 -3.21 0.47 -21.25
N MET A 243 -3.04 1.45 -22.13
CA MET A 243 -3.77 2.71 -22.09
C MET A 243 -4.19 3.10 -23.50
N LYS A 244 -5.48 3.42 -23.67
CA LYS A 244 -6.03 3.90 -24.94
C LYS A 244 -6.22 5.41 -24.87
N SER A 245 -5.58 6.14 -25.78
CA SER A 245 -5.77 7.60 -25.86
C SER A 245 -7.14 7.95 -26.45
N LEU A 246 -7.73 9.05 -25.97
CA LEU A 246 -8.92 9.64 -26.56
C LEU A 246 -8.56 10.34 -27.87
N GLU A 247 -9.21 9.94 -28.96
CA GLU A 247 -8.97 10.51 -30.29
C GLU A 247 -9.59 11.91 -30.50
N LYS A 248 -10.55 12.27 -29.63
CA LYS A 248 -11.24 13.55 -29.65
C LYS A 248 -11.70 13.95 -28.24
N ASP A 249 -11.93 15.23 -28.04
CA ASP A 249 -12.60 15.74 -26.85
C ASP A 249 -13.94 15.04 -26.65
N SER A 250 -14.20 14.59 -25.43
CA SER A 250 -15.35 13.75 -25.09
C SER A 250 -15.91 14.15 -23.74
N ALA A 251 -17.22 14.05 -23.55
CA ALA A 251 -17.86 14.19 -22.25
C ALA A 251 -18.35 12.82 -21.79
N MET A 252 -18.06 12.42 -20.55
CA MET A 252 -18.47 11.13 -20.00
C MET A 252 -18.96 11.31 -18.57
N THR A 253 -20.01 10.57 -18.21
CA THR A 253 -20.43 10.42 -16.82
C THR A 253 -19.46 9.47 -16.13
N VAL A 254 -18.84 9.95 -15.05
CA VAL A 254 -17.80 9.24 -14.31
C VAL A 254 -18.02 9.42 -12.81
N GLU A 255 -17.49 8.49 -12.04
CA GLU A 255 -17.32 8.65 -10.61
C GLU A 255 -16.05 9.49 -10.35
N VAL A 256 -16.22 10.59 -9.61
CA VAL A 256 -15.20 11.55 -9.25
C VAL A 256 -14.96 11.43 -7.75
N TYR A 257 -13.70 11.31 -7.35
CA TYR A 257 -13.32 11.38 -5.95
C TYR A 257 -12.97 12.81 -5.53
N LYS A 258 -13.46 13.19 -4.35
CA LYS A 258 -12.97 14.33 -3.58
C LYS A 258 -12.23 13.81 -2.35
N ILE A 259 -11.03 14.32 -2.11
CA ILE A 259 -10.26 14.01 -0.91
C ILE A 259 -11.00 14.60 0.29
N ALA A 260 -11.52 13.72 1.14
CA ALA A 260 -12.28 14.11 2.33
C ALA A 260 -11.35 14.40 3.52
N SER A 261 -10.31 13.59 3.69
CA SER A 261 -9.27 13.79 4.71
C SER A 261 -8.01 13.03 4.34
N TYR A 262 -6.85 13.52 4.79
CA TYR A 262 -5.58 12.82 4.72
C TYR A 262 -4.63 13.40 5.79
N GLN A 263 -3.57 12.68 6.11
CA GLN A 263 -2.47 13.16 6.95
C GLN A 263 -1.17 13.07 6.16
N THR A 264 -0.16 13.87 6.50
CA THR A 264 1.15 13.88 5.82
C THR A 264 2.26 13.70 6.84
N ILE A 265 3.27 12.89 6.51
CA ILE A 265 4.47 12.74 7.35
C ILE A 265 5.25 14.07 7.41
N SER A 266 5.97 14.32 8.51
CA SER A 266 6.69 15.59 8.72
C SER A 266 8.12 15.59 8.16
N SER A 267 8.63 14.44 7.71
CA SER A 267 9.97 14.27 7.15
C SER A 267 9.92 13.42 5.90
N PRO A 268 10.79 13.67 4.90
CA PRO A 268 10.73 12.95 3.64
C PRO A 268 11.13 11.48 3.81
N PHE A 269 10.48 10.61 3.05
CA PHE A 269 10.81 9.20 2.89
C PHE A 269 11.09 8.94 1.41
N GLU A 270 12.30 8.48 1.07
CA GLU A 270 12.72 8.27 -0.33
C GLU A 270 12.52 9.50 -1.24
N GLY A 271 12.59 10.71 -0.66
CA GLY A 271 12.36 11.97 -1.38
C GLY A 271 10.89 12.40 -1.51
N HIS A 272 9.96 11.71 -0.83
CA HIS A 272 8.52 11.98 -0.87
C HIS A 272 7.97 12.37 0.51
N TYR A 273 6.96 13.23 0.55
CA TYR A 273 6.18 13.52 1.76
C TYR A 273 4.87 12.74 1.68
N LEU A 274 4.91 11.50 2.17
CA LEU A 274 3.80 10.57 2.02
C LEU A 274 2.53 11.06 2.71
N HIS A 275 1.39 10.90 2.01
CA HIS A 275 0.08 11.00 2.63
C HIS A 275 -0.39 9.63 3.13
N TYR A 276 -1.20 9.63 4.19
CA TYR A 276 -1.77 8.43 4.80
C TYR A 276 -3.13 8.72 5.43
N ASN A 277 -3.85 7.68 5.84
CA ASN A 277 -5.24 7.78 6.32
C ASN A 277 -6.16 8.54 5.35
N THR A 278 -5.89 8.39 4.05
CA THR A 278 -6.61 9.07 2.98
C THR A 278 -8.02 8.52 2.84
N LYS A 279 -9.02 9.39 2.97
CA LYS A 279 -10.44 9.11 2.77
C LYS A 279 -10.97 9.95 1.63
N VAL A 280 -11.92 9.40 0.90
CA VAL A 280 -12.56 10.08 -0.23
C VAL A 280 -14.08 10.04 -0.11
N THR A 281 -14.73 11.00 -0.74
CA THR A 281 -16.15 10.92 -1.10
C THR A 281 -16.27 10.80 -2.62
N ALA A 282 -17.26 10.03 -3.05
CA ALA A 282 -17.52 9.76 -4.46
C ALA A 282 -18.77 10.50 -4.91
N ILE A 283 -18.71 11.11 -6.09
CA ILE A 283 -19.86 11.73 -6.75
C ILE A 283 -19.86 11.35 -8.24
N GLU A 284 -21.04 11.11 -8.80
CA GLU A 284 -21.17 10.98 -10.25
C GLU A 284 -21.27 12.38 -10.89
N GLU A 285 -20.44 12.63 -11.91
CA GLU A 285 -20.44 13.89 -12.64
C GLU A 285 -20.16 13.63 -14.13
N THR A 286 -20.76 14.44 -15.00
CA THR A 286 -20.34 14.47 -16.41
C THR A 286 -19.14 15.38 -16.56
N VAL A 287 -17.99 14.79 -16.87
CA VAL A 287 -16.70 15.49 -17.00
C VAL A 287 -16.30 15.56 -18.48
N ARG A 288 -15.74 16.70 -18.88
CA ARG A 288 -15.15 16.89 -20.21
C ARG A 288 -13.67 16.48 -20.18
N PHE A 289 -13.32 15.56 -21.04
CA PHE A 289 -11.97 15.06 -21.28
C PHE A 289 -11.45 15.54 -22.63
N ARG A 290 -10.13 15.71 -22.73
CA ARG A 290 -9.47 16.21 -23.92
C ARG A 290 -8.96 15.06 -24.78
N LYS A 291 -8.86 15.30 -26.10
CA LYS A 291 -8.04 14.49 -26.98
C LYS A 291 -6.64 14.30 -26.35
N GLY A 292 -6.16 13.07 -26.30
CA GLY A 292 -4.86 12.73 -25.69
C GLY A 292 -4.97 12.17 -24.26
N ASP A 293 -6.06 12.41 -23.53
CA ASP A 293 -6.28 11.77 -22.23
C ASP A 293 -6.43 10.25 -22.39
N TYR A 294 -6.13 9.48 -21.35
CA TYR A 294 -6.03 8.01 -21.45
C TYR A 294 -7.18 7.33 -20.74
N ILE A 295 -7.85 6.39 -21.41
CA ILE A 295 -8.68 5.37 -20.79
C ILE A 295 -7.79 4.17 -20.44
N VAL A 296 -7.86 3.73 -19.20
CA VAL A 296 -7.11 2.60 -18.65
C VAL A 296 -8.13 1.57 -18.16
N ALA A 297 -8.42 0.56 -18.99
CA ALA A 297 -9.32 -0.52 -18.61
C ALA A 297 -8.74 -1.26 -17.40
N THR A 298 -9.56 -1.64 -16.42
CA THR A 298 -9.04 -2.40 -15.26
C THR A 298 -8.70 -3.83 -15.63
N LEU A 299 -9.50 -4.45 -16.52
CA LEU A 299 -9.34 -5.82 -16.99
C LEU A 299 -8.17 -5.96 -17.97
N GLN A 300 -6.97 -6.08 -17.41
CA GLN A 300 -5.72 -6.28 -18.14
C GLN A 300 -4.67 -6.90 -17.19
N PRO A 301 -3.51 -7.38 -17.69
CA PRO A 301 -2.47 -7.98 -16.84
C PRO A 301 -2.06 -7.12 -15.64
N GLY A 302 -2.05 -5.79 -15.81
CA GLY A 302 -1.74 -4.81 -14.76
C GLY A 302 -2.84 -4.50 -13.75
N PHE A 303 -3.92 -5.28 -13.69
CA PHE A 303 -5.08 -5.05 -12.83
C PHE A 303 -4.71 -4.60 -11.41
N ARG A 304 -3.93 -5.38 -10.67
CA ARG A 304 -3.59 -5.05 -9.27
C ARG A 304 -2.72 -3.81 -9.17
N TYR A 305 -1.77 -3.60 -10.10
CA TYR A 305 -0.97 -2.38 -10.15
C TYR A 305 -1.84 -1.14 -10.34
N ILE A 306 -2.84 -1.22 -11.22
CA ILE A 306 -3.81 -0.13 -11.45
C ILE A 306 -4.59 0.15 -10.17
N MET A 307 -5.18 -0.87 -9.54
CA MET A 307 -5.95 -0.71 -8.30
C MET A 307 -5.11 -0.13 -7.16
N GLU A 308 -3.88 -0.59 -6.98
CA GLU A 308 -3.01 -0.18 -5.87
C GLU A 308 -2.36 1.19 -6.08
N THR A 309 -2.30 1.68 -7.33
CA THR A 309 -1.66 2.97 -7.65
C THR A 309 -2.63 4.09 -7.95
N LEU A 310 -3.80 3.80 -8.54
CA LEU A 310 -4.81 4.80 -8.91
C LEU A 310 -5.90 5.00 -7.85
N GLU A 311 -6.01 4.14 -6.84
CA GLU A 311 -6.92 4.35 -5.72
C GLU A 311 -6.27 5.20 -4.64
N PRO A 312 -6.73 6.43 -4.36
CA PRO A 312 -6.02 7.34 -3.44
C PRO A 312 -5.93 6.81 -2.01
N GLY A 313 -6.84 5.93 -1.61
CA GLY A 313 -6.82 5.26 -0.30
C GLY A 313 -5.75 4.18 -0.17
N ALA A 314 -5.16 3.68 -1.26
CA ALA A 314 -4.16 2.61 -1.18
C ALA A 314 -2.83 3.13 -0.60
N PRO A 315 -2.12 2.40 0.27
CA PRO A 315 -0.89 2.86 0.93
C PRO A 315 0.24 3.28 -0.02
N ASP A 316 0.23 2.74 -1.25
CA ASP A 316 1.21 2.99 -2.31
C ASP A 316 0.62 3.69 -3.53
N SER A 317 -0.51 4.38 -3.34
CA SER A 317 -1.15 5.14 -4.41
C SER A 317 -0.29 6.33 -4.84
N PHE A 318 -0.46 6.77 -6.10
CA PHE A 318 0.18 8.00 -6.56
C PHE A 318 -0.25 9.21 -5.72
N PHE A 319 -1.45 9.19 -5.15
CA PHE A 319 -1.88 10.20 -4.19
C PHE A 319 -1.05 10.16 -2.92
N ASN A 320 -0.95 9.00 -2.26
CA ASN A 320 -0.18 8.86 -1.04
C ASN A 320 1.33 9.02 -1.25
N TRP A 321 1.82 8.88 -2.48
CA TRP A 321 3.16 9.25 -2.91
C TRP A 321 3.28 10.67 -3.46
N ASN A 322 2.33 11.55 -3.13
CA ASN A 322 2.40 12.99 -3.33
C ASN A 322 2.58 13.44 -4.81
N PHE A 323 2.07 12.64 -5.76
CA PHE A 323 2.08 13.00 -7.20
C PHE A 323 1.06 14.09 -7.54
N PHE A 324 0.08 14.35 -6.67
CA PHE A 324 -1.07 15.20 -6.95
C PHE A 324 -1.18 16.43 -6.05
N ASP A 325 -0.14 16.81 -5.29
CA ASP A 325 -0.20 17.85 -4.25
C ASP A 325 -0.77 19.19 -4.73
N THR A 326 -0.65 19.49 -6.02
CA THR A 326 -1.24 20.69 -6.63
C THR A 326 -2.76 20.80 -6.52
N VAL A 327 -3.48 19.70 -6.23
CA VAL A 327 -4.94 19.72 -5.95
C VAL A 327 -5.26 19.96 -4.47
N LEU A 328 -4.25 19.88 -3.59
CA LEU A 328 -4.37 20.09 -2.14
C LEU A 328 -4.24 21.56 -1.75
N GLN A 329 -3.82 22.41 -2.67
CA GLN A 329 -3.76 23.85 -2.47
C GLN A 329 -4.99 24.50 -3.12
N GLN A 330 -5.82 25.15 -2.31
CA GLN A 330 -6.83 26.06 -2.81
C GLN A 330 -6.16 27.31 -3.38
N LYS A 331 -6.50 27.68 -4.61
CA LYS A 331 -5.93 28.82 -5.34
C LYS A 331 -6.87 30.01 -5.34
N GLU A 332 -8.17 29.76 -5.38
CA GLU A 332 -9.20 30.81 -5.39
C GLU A 332 -9.82 30.99 -4.00
N GLY A 333 -9.89 32.24 -3.52
CA GLY A 333 -10.53 32.62 -2.26
C GLY A 333 -11.64 33.65 -2.46
N PHE A 334 -12.17 34.17 -1.36
CA PHE A 334 -13.12 35.28 -1.38
C PHE A 334 -12.67 36.40 -0.45
N SER A 335 -12.98 37.64 -0.82
CA SER A 335 -12.91 38.77 0.09
C SER A 335 -14.26 38.92 0.80
N PRO A 336 -14.32 38.88 2.15
CA PRO A 336 -15.59 38.91 2.88
C PRO A 336 -16.52 40.06 2.48
N TYR A 337 -15.99 41.28 2.41
CA TYR A 337 -16.80 42.47 2.08
C TYR A 337 -17.40 42.44 0.66
N VAL A 338 -16.81 41.67 -0.26
CA VAL A 338 -17.34 41.50 -1.63
C VAL A 338 -18.33 40.35 -1.67
N PHE A 339 -18.04 39.27 -0.94
CA PHE A 339 -18.85 38.06 -0.97
C PHE A 339 -20.13 38.17 -0.14
N GLU A 340 -20.17 39.01 0.90
CA GLU A 340 -21.30 39.22 1.81
C GLU A 340 -22.63 39.39 1.05
N ASP A 341 -22.69 40.30 0.09
CA ASP A 341 -23.92 40.56 -0.69
C ASP A 341 -24.36 39.35 -1.51
N THR A 342 -23.39 38.57 -2.01
CA THR A 342 -23.68 37.32 -2.73
C THR A 342 -24.18 36.24 -1.76
N ALA A 343 -23.54 36.09 -0.61
CA ALA A 343 -23.91 35.15 0.43
C ALA A 343 -25.33 35.41 0.96
N LYS A 344 -25.67 36.68 1.21
CA LYS A 344 -27.01 37.11 1.58
C LYS A 344 -28.03 36.72 0.50
N LYS A 345 -27.75 37.02 -0.77
CA LYS A 345 -28.62 36.65 -1.88
C LYS A 345 -28.80 35.14 -2.02
N MET A 346 -27.75 34.35 -1.77
CA MET A 346 -27.84 32.88 -1.76
C MET A 346 -28.85 32.40 -0.71
N LEU A 347 -28.78 32.93 0.51
CA LEU A 347 -29.71 32.58 1.60
C LEU A 347 -31.16 33.06 1.34
N GLU A 348 -31.33 34.20 0.68
CA GLU A 348 -32.66 34.72 0.32
C GLU A 348 -33.34 33.93 -0.80
N THR A 349 -32.55 33.32 -1.70
CA THR A 349 -33.06 32.67 -2.91
C THR A 349 -33.12 31.13 -2.81
N ASP A 350 -32.36 30.53 -1.91
CA ASP A 350 -32.34 29.08 -1.67
C ASP A 350 -32.80 28.77 -0.23
N GLU A 351 -34.07 28.39 -0.09
CA GLU A 351 -34.67 28.08 1.21
C GLU A 351 -34.01 26.85 1.87
N VAL A 352 -33.57 25.87 1.09
CA VAL A 352 -32.92 24.65 1.61
C VAL A 352 -31.55 25.02 2.17
N LEU A 353 -30.74 25.75 1.39
CA LEU A 353 -29.44 26.23 1.83
C LEU A 353 -29.57 27.07 3.11
N ARG A 354 -30.56 27.97 3.17
CA ARG A 354 -30.82 28.80 4.35
C ARG A 354 -31.14 27.96 5.58
N LYS A 355 -32.04 26.99 5.47
CA LYS A 355 -32.37 26.10 6.60
C LYS A 355 -31.15 25.32 7.06
N THR A 356 -30.36 24.76 6.14
CA THR A 356 -29.12 24.05 6.49
C THR A 356 -28.11 24.96 7.18
N PHE A 357 -27.94 26.20 6.71
CA PHE A 357 -27.05 27.18 7.31
C PHE A 357 -27.47 27.54 8.75
N GLU A 358 -28.76 27.81 8.98
CA GLU A 358 -29.25 28.11 10.33
C GLU A 358 -29.16 26.90 11.25
N THR A 359 -29.46 25.69 10.76
CA THR A 359 -29.27 24.46 11.54
C THR A 359 -27.81 24.24 11.95
N GLU A 360 -26.85 24.51 11.05
CA GLU A 360 -25.43 24.43 11.38
C GLU A 360 -25.06 25.45 12.46
N LYS A 361 -25.58 26.67 12.34
CA LYS A 361 -25.37 27.75 13.31
C LYS A 361 -25.97 27.46 14.69
N GLU A 362 -27.12 26.80 14.75
CA GLU A 362 -27.74 26.38 16.01
C GLU A 362 -26.95 25.25 16.69
N ASN A 363 -26.41 24.32 15.91
CA ASN A 363 -25.78 23.10 16.44
C ASN A 363 -24.28 23.23 16.74
N ASP A 364 -23.56 24.13 16.04
CA ASP A 364 -22.12 24.34 16.21
C ASP A 364 -21.82 25.75 16.74
N LYS A 365 -21.45 25.82 18.03
CA LYS A 365 -21.07 27.07 18.70
C LYS A 365 -19.79 27.70 18.14
N ALA A 366 -18.83 26.89 17.68
CA ALA A 366 -17.61 27.41 17.08
C ALA A 366 -17.91 28.06 15.74
N PHE A 367 -18.76 27.41 14.93
CA PHE A 367 -19.26 27.97 13.67
C PHE A 367 -20.07 29.25 13.88
N SER A 368 -21.03 29.25 14.81
CA SER A 368 -21.86 30.43 15.09
C SER A 368 -21.06 31.63 15.60
N GLY A 369 -19.95 31.38 16.32
CA GLY A 369 -19.09 32.43 16.87
C GLY A 369 -18.06 33.00 15.87
N ASP A 370 -17.90 32.37 14.70
CA ASP A 370 -16.91 32.75 13.69
C ASP A 370 -17.61 33.23 12.40
N TRP A 371 -17.60 34.54 12.19
CA TRP A 371 -18.21 35.16 11.01
C TRP A 371 -17.53 34.73 9.70
N PHE A 372 -16.22 34.48 9.73
CA PHE A 372 -15.48 34.08 8.55
C PHE A 372 -15.77 32.63 8.20
N ALA A 373 -15.88 31.75 9.21
CA ALA A 373 -16.31 30.37 9.02
C ALA A 373 -17.70 30.30 8.37
N GLN A 374 -18.64 31.14 8.82
CA GLN A 374 -19.98 31.27 8.22
C GLN A 374 -19.94 31.67 6.75
N LEU A 375 -19.21 32.72 6.40
CA LEU A 375 -19.07 33.15 5.01
C LEU A 375 -18.33 32.11 4.16
N ASN A 376 -17.30 31.47 4.69
CA ASN A 376 -16.56 30.42 3.99
C ASN A 376 -17.45 29.20 3.71
N TRP A 377 -18.32 28.82 4.63
CA TRP A 377 -19.29 27.73 4.44
C TRP A 377 -20.26 28.01 3.29
N LEU A 378 -20.72 29.26 3.16
CA LEU A 378 -21.54 29.70 2.04
C LEU A 378 -20.71 29.77 0.75
N TYR A 379 -19.49 30.29 0.81
CA TYR A 379 -18.58 30.35 -0.32
C TYR A 379 -18.33 28.97 -0.92
N GLN A 380 -18.06 27.95 -0.09
CA GLN A 380 -17.88 26.55 -0.50
C GLN A 380 -19.08 25.94 -1.22
N ARG A 381 -20.28 26.51 -1.05
CA ARG A 381 -21.53 26.09 -1.70
C ARG A 381 -21.94 27.04 -2.83
N SER A 382 -21.15 28.08 -3.09
CA SER A 382 -21.39 29.02 -4.17
C SER A 382 -20.82 28.53 -5.50
N VAL A 383 -21.27 29.13 -6.60
CA VAL A 383 -20.72 28.89 -7.94
C VAL A 383 -19.26 29.34 -8.10
N HIS A 384 -18.75 30.14 -7.15
CA HIS A 384 -17.40 30.70 -7.18
C HIS A 384 -16.35 29.77 -6.56
N TYR A 385 -16.77 28.74 -5.82
CA TYR A 385 -15.84 27.82 -5.20
C TYR A 385 -15.04 27.02 -6.23
N GLU A 386 -13.74 26.91 -6.00
CA GLU A 386 -12.82 26.19 -6.88
C GLU A 386 -13.16 24.68 -6.90
N LYS A 387 -13.83 24.23 -7.96
CA LYS A 387 -14.17 22.81 -8.15
C LYS A 387 -12.96 21.87 -8.21
N ALA A 388 -11.77 22.40 -8.52
CA ALA A 388 -10.54 21.62 -8.61
C ALA A 388 -9.91 21.36 -7.23
N TYR A 389 -10.22 22.16 -6.21
CA TYR A 389 -9.65 21.99 -4.87
C TYR A 389 -10.14 20.69 -4.22
N LEU A 390 -9.18 19.87 -3.75
CA LEU A 390 -9.35 18.52 -3.23
C LEU A 390 -10.00 17.52 -4.20
N ARG A 391 -10.13 17.87 -5.49
CA ARG A 391 -10.64 16.95 -6.49
C ARG A 391 -9.52 16.01 -6.93
N TYR A 392 -9.70 14.71 -6.70
CA TYR A 392 -8.77 13.71 -7.18
C TYR A 392 -8.81 13.68 -8.72
N PRO A 393 -7.66 13.74 -9.40
CA PRO A 393 -7.66 14.02 -10.84
C PRO A 393 -7.64 12.77 -11.71
N ILE A 394 -7.80 11.59 -11.12
CA ILE A 394 -8.04 10.33 -11.84
C ILE A 394 -9.50 9.96 -11.64
N TYR A 395 -10.18 9.64 -12.75
CA TYR A 395 -11.62 9.47 -12.77
C TYR A 395 -11.97 8.00 -12.96
N ARG A 396 -13.06 7.55 -12.34
CA ARG A 396 -13.49 6.16 -12.39
C ARG A 396 -14.67 6.01 -13.33
N VAL A 397 -14.61 5.06 -14.24
CA VAL A 397 -15.72 4.67 -15.10
C VAL A 397 -16.37 3.44 -14.48
N SER A 398 -17.58 3.59 -13.95
CA SER A 398 -18.33 2.51 -13.32
C SER A 398 -18.54 1.34 -14.28
N LYS A 399 -18.60 0.10 -13.75
CA LYS A 399 -19.09 -1.05 -14.52
C LYS A 399 -20.57 -0.81 -14.84
N ALA A 400 -20.99 -1.08 -16.08
CA ALA A 400 -22.42 -1.09 -16.40
C ALA A 400 -23.10 -2.13 -15.51
N GLN A 401 -24.22 -1.73 -14.88
CA GLN A 401 -25.04 -2.61 -14.04
C GLN A 401 -25.76 -3.67 -14.88
#